data_AF-A0A5E4JU37-F1
#
_entry.id   AF-A0A5E4JU37-F1
#
_cell.length_a   1.000
_cell.length_b   1.000
_cell.length_c   1.000
_cell.angle_alpha   90.00
_cell.angle_beta   90.00
_cell.angle_gamma   90.00
#
_symmetry.space_group_name_H-M   'P 1'
#
loop_
_entity.id
_entity.type
_entity.pdbx_description
1 polymer ?
#
loop_
_entity_poly.entity_id
_entity_poly.type
_entity_poly.pdbx_seq_one_letter_code
_entity_poly.pdbx_strand_id
1 'polypeptide(L)' 'MAKEMCGPKCLIMKLLAIVAMALGLWVGITGIMMQLGMVPFTRVILWYLGGFLLFCIGKHLKMKACGMCRV' A
#
# COMPACT_ATOMS: atom_id res chain seq x y z
N MET A 1 -9.86 27.33 -1.86
CA MET A 1 -9.11 26.28 -2.62
C MET A 1 -10.14 25.37 -3.27
N ALA A 2 -10.57 25.68 -4.49
CA ALA A 2 -11.51 24.83 -5.21
C ALA A 2 -10.76 23.56 -5.61
N LYS A 3 -11.20 22.40 -5.10
CA LYS A 3 -10.67 21.09 -5.52
C LYS A 3 -11.09 20.92 -6.99
N GLU A 4 -10.20 21.19 -7.93
CA GLU A 4 -10.41 20.73 -9.30
C GLU A 4 -10.63 19.22 -9.24
N MET A 5 -11.81 18.80 -9.67
CA MET A 5 -12.25 17.41 -9.60
C MET A 5 -11.28 16.58 -10.44
N CYS A 6 -10.30 15.97 -9.78
CA CYS A 6 -9.50 14.90 -10.35
C CYS A 6 -10.47 13.94 -11.05
N GLY A 7 -10.38 13.81 -12.37
CA GLY A 7 -11.34 13.01 -13.15
C GLY A 7 -11.49 11.58 -12.60
N PRO A 8 -12.55 10.85 -12.98
CA PRO A 8 -12.90 9.55 -12.40
C PRO A 8 -11.73 8.55 -12.38
N LYS A 9 -10.84 8.62 -13.36
CA LYS A 9 -9.60 7.82 -13.45
C LYS A 9 -8.66 8.01 -12.24
N CYS A 10 -8.54 9.23 -11.71
CA CYS A 10 -7.65 9.51 -10.58
C CYS A 10 -8.26 9.06 -9.24
N LEU A 11 -9.60 9.12 -9.13
CA LEU A 11 -10.33 8.57 -7.98
C LEU A 11 -10.14 7.05 -7.89
N ILE A 12 -10.22 6.35 -9.03
CA ILE A 12 -9.93 4.91 -9.15
C ILE A 12 -8.47 4.61 -8.77
N MET A 13 -7.50 5.39 -9.27
CA MET A 13 -6.09 5.18 -8.91
C MET A 13 -5.80 5.43 -7.42
N LYS A 14 -6.44 6.43 -6.81
CA LYS A 14 -6.35 6.65 -5.35
C LYS A 14 -6.96 5.48 -4.57
N LEU A 15 -8.09 4.95 -5.03
CA LEU A 15 -8.73 3.79 -4.40
C LEU A 15 -7.82 2.55 -4.48
N LEU A 16 -7.26 2.27 -5.66
CA LEU A 16 -6.27 1.21 -5.88
C LEU A 16 -5.04 1.38 -4.98
N ALA A 17 -4.54 2.62 -4.84
CA ALA A 17 -3.42 2.91 -3.95
C ALA A 17 -3.77 2.64 -2.48
N ILE A 18 -4.96 3.01 -2.02
CA ILE A 18 -5.43 2.74 -0.66
C ILE A 18 -5.55 1.24 -0.42
N VAL A 19 -6.15 0.50 -1.36
CA VAL A 19 -6.29 -0.96 -1.29
C VAL A 19 -4.91 -1.63 -1.25
N ALA A 20 -3.96 -1.21 -2.08
CA ALA A 20 -2.60 -1.73 -2.10
C ALA A 20 -1.84 -1.44 -0.79
N MET A 21 -2.00 -0.25 -0.21
CA MET A 21 -1.40 0.09 1.09
C MET A 21 -2.05 -0.70 2.23
N ALA A 22 -3.37 -0.92 2.20
CA ALA A 22 -4.07 -1.74 3.17
C ALA A 22 -3.65 -3.22 3.08
N LEU A 23 -3.48 -3.75 1.87
CA LEU A 23 -2.93 -5.08 1.62
C LEU A 23 -1.49 -5.19 2.14
N GLY A 24 -0.64 -4.19 1.89
CA GLY A 24 0.72 -4.16 2.44
C GLY A 24 0.74 -4.18 3.97
N LEU A 25 -0.16 -3.42 4.60
CA LEU A 25 -0.33 -3.40 6.06
C LEU A 25 -0.82 -4.76 6.59
N TRP A 26 -1.79 -5.38 5.90
CA TRP A 26 -2.32 -6.69 6.25
C TRP A 26 -1.24 -7.78 6.20
N VAL A 27 -0.44 -7.80 5.13
CA VAL A 27 0.69 -8.74 4.98
C VAL A 27 1.71 -8.54 6.10
N GLY A 28 1.99 -7.29 6.48
CA GLY A 28 2.85 -6.96 7.63
C GLY A 28 2.29 -7.46 8.97
N ILE A 29 0.99 -7.23 9.25
CA ILE A 29 0.32 -7.72 10.46
C ILE A 29 0.32 -9.25 10.51
N THR A 30 0.12 -9.91 9.36
CA THR A 30 0.15 -11.37 9.25
C THR A 30 1.55 -11.90 9.59
N GLY A 31 2.61 -11.21 9.14
CA GLY A 31 3.99 -11.50 9.53
C GLY A 31 4.22 -11.38 11.04
N ILE A 32 3.70 -10.32 11.68
CA ILE A 32 3.78 -10.13 13.14
C ILE A 32 3.05 -11.27 13.87
N MET A 33 1.85 -11.65 13.42
CA MET A 33 1.11 -12.77 14.00
C MET A 33 1.85 -14.11 13.85
N MET A 34 2.49 -14.35 12.71
CA MET A 34 3.34 -15.55 12.51
C MET A 34 4.57 -15.55 13.42
N GLN A 35 5.15 -14.38 13.69
CA GLN A 35 6.28 -14.25 14.61
C GLN A 35 5.86 -14.52 16.06
N LEU A 36 4.66 -14.09 16.46
CA LEU A 36 4.06 -14.44 17.75
C LEU A 36 3.75 -15.93 17.88
N GLY A 37 3.48 -16.61 16.75
CA GLY A 37 3.30 -18.06 16.68
C GLY A 37 4.58 -18.90 16.64
N MET A 38 5.76 -18.31 16.90
CA MET A 38 7.07 -18.97 16.84
C MET A 38 7.42 -19.59 15.47
N VAL A 39 6.89 -19.03 14.37
CA VAL A 39 7.27 -19.45 13.02
C VAL A 39 8.72 -19.01 12.72
N PRO A 40 9.53 -19.82 12.03
CA PRO A 40 10.92 -19.49 11.70
C PRO A 40 11.04 -18.15 10.96
N PHE A 41 11.98 -17.32 11.43
CA PHE A 41 12.18 -15.94 10.98
C PHE A 41 12.40 -15.83 9.46
N THR A 42 13.02 -16.83 8.84
CA THR A 42 13.25 -16.89 7.38
C THR A 42 11.96 -16.85 6.58
N ARG A 43 10.86 -17.41 7.09
CA ARG A 43 9.54 -17.32 6.45
C ARG A 43 8.89 -15.98 6.74
N VAL A 44 9.02 -15.48 7.97
CA VAL A 44 8.44 -14.20 8.40
C VAL A 44 9.07 -13.01 7.64
N ILE A 45 10.36 -13.07 7.31
CA ILE A 45 11.04 -11.99 6.58
C ILE A 45 10.48 -11.77 5.18
N LEU A 46 10.01 -12.83 4.51
CA LEU A 46 9.35 -12.74 3.20
C LEU A 46 8.01 -12.00 3.31
N TRP A 47 7.29 -12.17 4.42
CA TRP A 47 6.06 -11.43 4.70
C TRP A 47 6.35 -9.96 4.99
N TYR A 48 7.38 -9.63 5.77
CA TYR A 48 7.79 -8.24 5.97
C TYR A 48 8.25 -7.57 4.68
N LEU A 49 9.11 -8.23 3.89
CA LEU A 49 9.61 -7.72 2.62
C LEU A 49 8.47 -7.56 1.61
N GLY A 50 7.58 -8.55 1.50
CA GLY A 50 6.41 -8.49 0.63
C GLY A 50 5.44 -7.37 1.03
N GLY A 51 5.15 -7.23 2.32
CA GLY A 51 4.31 -6.15 2.85
C GLY A 51 4.91 -4.77 2.61
N PHE A 52 6.23 -4.63 2.84
CA PHE A 52 6.96 -3.38 2.58
C PHE A 52 6.97 -3.00 1.10
N LEU A 53 7.23 -3.97 0.21
CA LEU A 53 7.18 -3.76 -1.24
C LEU A 53 5.78 -3.33 -1.71
N LEU A 54 4.73 -4.01 -1.26
CA LEU A 54 3.34 -3.65 -1.58
C LEU A 54 2.99 -2.24 -1.09
N PHE A 55 3.44 -1.89 0.10
CA PHE A 55 3.25 -0.55 0.66
C PHE A 55 4.00 0.52 -0.15
N CYS A 56 5.24 0.25 -0.55
CA CYS A 56 6.03 1.12 -1.42
C CYS A 56 5.37 1.32 -2.79
N ILE A 57 4.87 0.25 -3.41
CA ILE A 57 4.14 0.30 -4.69
C ILE A 57 2.86 1.13 -4.52
N GLY A 58 2.06 0.87 -3.49
CA GLY A 58 0.86 1.64 -3.18
C GLY A 58 1.14 3.13 -2.97
N LYS A 59 2.23 3.47 -2.26
CA LYS A 59 2.67 4.86 -2.07
C LYS A 59 3.11 5.50 -3.38
N HIS A 60 3.84 4.78 -4.23
CA HIS A 60 4.24 5.29 -5.55
C HIS A 60 3.03 5.57 -6.46
N LEU A 61 2.03 4.67 -6.45
CA LEU A 61 0.78 4.86 -7.18
C LEU A 61 0.00 6.07 -6.65
N LYS A 62 -0.04 6.26 -5.32
CA LYS A 62 -0.68 7.43 -4.70
C LYS A 62 -0.01 8.74 -5.12
N MET A 63 1.33 8.79 -5.13
CA MET A 63 2.08 10.00 -5.51
C MET A 63 1.92 10.32 -7.01
N LYS A 64 1.94 9.30 -7.88
CA LYS A 64 1.66 9.49 -9.32
C LYS A 64 0.23 9.95 -9.58
N ALA A 65 -0.75 9.39 -8.87
CA ALA A 65 -2.16 9.80 -8.98
C ALA A 65 -2.37 11.25 -8.53
N CYS A 66 -1.77 11.66 -7.40
CA CYS A 66 -1.82 13.06 -6.96
C CYS A 66 -1.06 14.01 -7.89
N GLY A 67 0.07 13.61 -8.48
CA GLY A 67 0.80 14.45 -9.44
C GLY A 67 0.07 14.69 -10.77
N MET A 68 -0.88 13.82 -11.12
CA MET A 68 -1.80 14.05 -12.25
C MET A 68 -2.95 15.00 -11.93
N CYS A 69 -3.25 15.24 -10.65
CA CYS A 69 -4.09 16.37 -10.25
C CYS A 69 -3.17 17.59 -10.17
N ARG A 70 -3.00 18.32 -11.29
CA ARG A 70 -2.44 19.67 -11.21
C ARG A 70 -3.35 20.48 -10.29
N VAL A 71 -2.75 21.11 -9.28
CA VAL A 71 -3.40 22.06 -8.38
C VAL A 71 -3.72 23.33 -9.15
#